data_AF-A0A354BJD2-F1
#
_entry.id   AF-A0A354BJD2-F1
#
_cell.length_a   1.000
_cell.length_b   1.000
_cell.length_c   1.000
_cell.angle_alpha   90.00
_cell.angle_beta   90.00
_cell.angle_gamma   90.00
#
_symmetry.space_group_name_H-M   'P 1'
#
loop_
_entity.id
_entity.type
_entity.pdbx_description
1 polymer ?
#
loop_
_entity_poly.entity_id
_entity_poly.type
_entity_poly.pdbx_seq_one_letter_code
_entity_poly.pdbx_strand_id
1 'polypeptide(L)'
;MPKIDELFRMMIEHGASDLHLIAGQAPAFRIHGELERLPGNAILDNQGLHELLYEITPGPKKEVFESTGDVDFGYEIPGVARFRSNFFNHKHGIGAVFRKIPTTIVSAEDLALPPVLTRAAMLRKGLVLVTGPTGSG
;
A
#
# COMPACT_ATOMS: atom_id res chain seq x y z
N MET A 1 -3.37 -5.87 -19.12
CA MET A 1 -3.62 -5.50 -17.72
C MET A 1 -2.58 -6.20 -16.89
N PRO A 2 -1.83 -5.51 -16.01
CA PRO A 2 -0.84 -6.14 -15.15
C PRO A 2 -1.45 -7.29 -14.36
N LYS A 3 -0.70 -8.40 -14.19
CA LYS A 3 -1.22 -9.61 -13.52
C LYS A 3 -1.54 -9.35 -12.05
N ILE A 4 -0.85 -8.40 -11.44
CA ILE A 4 -1.03 -8.02 -10.04
C ILE A 4 -2.39 -7.37 -9.76
N ASP A 5 -3.08 -6.84 -10.78
CA ASP A 5 -4.38 -6.18 -10.63
C ASP A 5 -5.46 -7.13 -10.07
N GLU A 6 -5.35 -8.43 -10.32
CA GLU A 6 -6.26 -9.43 -9.75
C GLU A 6 -6.11 -9.55 -8.24
N LEU A 7 -4.86 -9.52 -7.73
CA LEU A 7 -4.57 -9.51 -6.30
C LEU A 7 -5.12 -8.24 -5.62
N PHE A 8 -5.04 -7.09 -6.30
CA PHE A 8 -5.61 -5.84 -5.82
C PHE A 8 -7.13 -5.85 -5.76
N ARG A 9 -7.80 -6.46 -6.74
CA ARG A 9 -9.26 -6.63 -6.70
C ARG A 9 -9.68 -7.54 -5.55
N MET A 10 -9.02 -8.69 -5.39
CA MET A 10 -9.27 -9.59 -4.26
C MET A 10 -9.02 -8.90 -2.92
N MET A 11 -7.96 -8.11 -2.79
CA MET A 11 -7.66 -7.32 -1.59
C MET A 11 -8.83 -6.41 -1.21
N ILE A 12 -9.43 -5.74 -2.19
CA ILE A 12 -10.60 -4.86 -1.99
C ILE A 12 -11.83 -5.66 -1.60
N GLU A 13 -12.11 -6.77 -2.29
CA GLU A 13 -13.25 -7.66 -2.00
C GLU A 13 -13.21 -8.24 -0.58
N HIS A 14 -12.02 -8.56 -0.08
CA HIS A 14 -11.80 -9.06 1.27
C HIS A 14 -11.76 -7.95 2.34
N GLY A 15 -11.89 -6.67 1.95
CA GLY A 15 -11.82 -5.54 2.89
C GLY A 15 -10.43 -5.34 3.52
N ALA A 16 -9.38 -5.82 2.89
CA ALA A 16 -8.02 -5.75 3.42
C ALA A 16 -7.41 -4.33 3.32
N SER A 17 -6.58 -3.97 4.31
CA SER A 17 -5.86 -2.69 4.35
C SER A 17 -4.56 -2.71 3.55
N ASP A 18 -3.87 -3.85 3.58
CA ASP A 18 -2.58 -4.04 2.91
C ASP A 18 -2.51 -5.39 2.19
N LEU A 19 -1.83 -5.44 1.04
CA LEU A 19 -1.37 -6.66 0.37
C LEU A 19 0.14 -6.80 0.58
N HIS A 20 0.56 -7.98 1.02
CA HIS A 20 1.94 -8.35 1.28
C HIS A 20 2.37 -9.46 0.30
N LEU A 21 3.40 -9.19 -0.50
CA LEU A 21 4.02 -10.13 -1.41
C LEU A 21 5.49 -10.30 -1.04
N ILE A 22 5.90 -11.50 -0.62
CA ILE A 22 7.26 -11.75 -0.11
C ILE A 22 7.78 -13.00 -0.82
N ALA A 23 8.98 -12.91 -1.39
CA ALA A 23 9.64 -14.06 -2.01
C ALA A 23 9.78 -15.21 -1.01
N GLY A 24 9.40 -16.42 -1.43
CA GLY A 24 9.37 -17.63 -0.62
C GLY A 24 8.11 -17.80 0.23
N GLN A 25 7.09 -16.93 0.08
CA GLN A 25 5.83 -17.04 0.83
C GLN A 25 4.62 -16.94 -0.10
N ALA A 26 3.48 -17.46 0.34
CA ALA A 26 2.20 -17.17 -0.30
C ALA A 26 1.82 -15.68 -0.07
N PRO A 27 1.09 -15.04 -1.00
CA PRO A 27 0.50 -13.72 -0.79
C PRO A 27 -0.26 -13.65 0.52
N ALA A 28 -0.23 -12.50 1.19
CA ALA A 28 -1.01 -12.25 2.39
C ALA A 28 -1.77 -10.93 2.31
N PHE A 29 -2.93 -10.90 2.96
CA PHE A 29 -3.66 -9.67 3.24
C PHE A 29 -3.53 -9.29 4.70
N ARG A 30 -3.55 -7.99 4.97
CA ARG A 30 -3.81 -7.47 6.31
C ARG A 30 -5.29 -7.16 6.45
N ILE A 31 -5.98 -7.89 7.32
CA ILE A 31 -7.40 -7.74 7.58
C ILE A 31 -7.56 -7.46 9.09
N HIS A 32 -8.18 -6.33 9.43
CA HIS A 32 -8.36 -5.91 10.83
C HIS A 32 -7.06 -5.90 11.68
N GLY A 33 -5.92 -5.63 11.05
CA GLY A 33 -4.61 -5.58 11.70
C GLY A 33 -3.81 -6.88 11.62
N GLU A 34 -4.47 -8.01 11.37
CA GLU A 34 -3.86 -9.35 11.32
C GLU A 34 -3.44 -9.74 9.90
N LEU A 35 -2.34 -10.49 9.78
CA LEU A 35 -1.85 -10.98 8.50
C LEU A 35 -2.38 -12.38 8.20
N GLU A 36 -3.13 -12.51 7.11
CA GLU A 36 -3.75 -13.75 6.66
C GLU A 36 -3.20 -14.14 5.28
N ARG A 37 -2.65 -15.36 5.17
CA ARG A 37 -2.15 -15.90 3.89
C ARG A 37 -3.33 -16.35 3.03
N LEU A 38 -3.26 -16.09 1.73
CA LEU A 38 -4.29 -16.54 0.80
C LEU A 38 -4.18 -18.04 0.56
N PRO A 39 -5.16 -18.85 1.01
CA PRO A 39 -5.12 -20.29 0.84
C PRO A 39 -5.26 -20.66 -0.65
N GLY A 40 -4.46 -21.64 -1.10
CA GLY A 40 -4.48 -22.12 -2.49
C GLY A 40 -3.62 -21.31 -3.46
N ASN A 41 -3.09 -20.16 -3.06
CA ASN A 41 -2.10 -19.44 -3.86
C ASN A 41 -0.72 -20.12 -3.79
N ALA A 42 -0.04 -20.17 -4.93
CA ALA A 42 1.32 -20.67 -5.01
C ALA A 42 2.28 -19.80 -4.19
N ILE A 43 3.35 -20.42 -3.70
CA ILE A 43 4.48 -19.70 -3.11
C ILE A 43 5.10 -18.82 -4.20
N LEU A 44 5.33 -17.55 -3.88
CA LEU A 44 5.95 -16.60 -4.77
C LEU A 44 7.45 -16.90 -4.87
N ASP A 45 7.93 -17.31 -6.04
CA ASP A 45 9.36 -17.39 -6.27
C ASP A 45 9.95 -15.98 -6.49
N ASN A 46 11.24 -15.82 -6.21
CA ASN A 46 11.88 -14.50 -6.26
C ASN A 46 11.85 -13.88 -7.67
N GLN A 47 12.06 -14.69 -8.71
CA GLN A 47 12.13 -14.19 -10.08
C GLN A 47 10.73 -13.79 -10.56
N GLY A 48 9.73 -14.67 -10.39
CA GLY A 48 8.35 -14.41 -10.75
C GLY A 48 7.78 -13.22 -10.00
N LEU A 49 8.10 -13.06 -8.71
CA LEU A 49 7.69 -11.87 -7.95
C LEU A 49 8.37 -10.60 -8.48
N HIS A 50 9.66 -10.63 -8.77
CA HIS A 50 10.37 -9.49 -9.35
C HIS A 50 9.74 -9.03 -10.67
N GLU A 51 9.49 -9.97 -11.59
CA GLU A 51 8.83 -9.71 -12.87
C GLU A 51 7.44 -9.10 -12.66
N LEU A 52 6.62 -9.68 -11.78
CA LEU A 52 5.29 -9.18 -11.44
C LEU A 52 5.32 -7.75 -10.91
N LEU A 53 6.25 -7.44 -10.01
CA LEU A 53 6.39 -6.11 -9.42
C LEU A 53 6.85 -5.08 -10.45
N TYR A 54 7.77 -5.46 -11.33
CA TYR A 54 8.31 -4.58 -12.38
C TYR A 54 7.30 -4.23 -13.48
N GLU A 55 6.20 -4.97 -13.63
CA GLU A 55 5.09 -4.62 -14.53
C GLU A 55 4.45 -3.28 -14.14
N ILE A 56 4.42 -2.94 -12.85
CA ILE A 56 3.75 -1.73 -12.33
C ILE A 56 4.72 -0.63 -11.89
N THR A 57 6.03 -0.89 -11.88
CA THR A 57 7.04 0.10 -11.47
C THR A 57 7.32 1.12 -12.58
N PRO A 58 7.22 2.43 -12.30
CA PRO A 58 7.69 3.47 -13.23
C PRO A 58 9.18 3.35 -13.51
N GLY A 59 9.64 3.68 -14.73
CA GLY A 59 11.04 3.57 -15.14
C GLY A 59 12.06 4.15 -14.14
N PRO A 60 11.94 5.43 -13.75
CA PRO A 60 12.86 6.04 -12.77
C PRO A 60 12.85 5.37 -11.39
N LYS A 61 11.75 4.68 -11.03
CA LYS A 61 11.62 3.97 -9.76
C LYS A 61 12.34 2.61 -9.78
N LYS A 62 12.50 1.99 -10.96
CA LYS A 62 13.33 0.79 -11.14
C LYS A 62 14.79 1.10 -10.85
N GLU A 63 15.31 2.18 -11.42
CA GLU A 63 16.69 2.64 -11.18
C GLU A 63 16.97 2.95 -9.70
N VAL A 64 16.01 3.59 -9.02
CA VAL A 64 16.10 3.80 -7.57
C VAL A 64 16.17 2.46 -6.85
N PHE A 65 15.22 1.55 -7.10
CA PHE A 65 15.21 0.25 -6.44
C PHE A 65 16.50 -0.56 -6.68
N GLU A 66 17.03 -0.56 -7.90
CA GLU A 66 18.26 -1.27 -8.26
C GLU A 66 19.50 -0.71 -7.56
N SER A 67 19.50 0.60 -7.27
CA SER A 67 20.63 1.28 -6.61
C SER A 67 20.55 1.28 -5.08
N THR A 68 19.35 1.32 -4.50
CA THR A 68 19.14 1.43 -3.04
C THR A 68 18.64 0.15 -2.38
N GLY A 69 17.98 -0.72 -3.15
CA GLY A 69 17.27 -1.89 -2.65
C GLY A 69 15.91 -1.61 -2.00
N ASP A 70 15.41 -0.37 -2.05
CA ASP A 70 14.06 0.01 -1.57
C ASP A 70 13.48 1.17 -2.38
N VAL A 71 12.16 1.15 -2.66
CA VAL A 71 11.49 2.24 -3.34
C VAL A 71 10.00 2.37 -2.97
N ASP A 72 9.54 3.61 -2.85
CA ASP A 72 8.12 3.96 -2.73
C ASP A 72 7.58 4.64 -4.00
N PHE A 73 6.35 4.30 -4.38
CA PHE A 73 5.58 5.00 -5.41
C PHE A 73 4.06 4.77 -5.28
N GLY A 74 3.28 5.59 -5.99
CA GLY A 74 1.83 5.40 -6.10
C GLY A 74 1.48 4.56 -7.34
N TYR A 75 0.52 3.65 -7.19
CA TYR A 75 -0.08 2.90 -8.29
C TYR A 75 -1.60 3.10 -8.29
N GLU A 76 -2.21 3.16 -9.47
CA GLU A 76 -3.65 3.39 -9.61
C GLU A 76 -4.25 2.43 -10.63
N ILE A 77 -5.36 1.82 -10.25
CA ILE A 77 -6.25 1.11 -11.17
C ILE A 77 -7.46 2.04 -11.38
N PRO A 78 -7.61 2.66 -12.57
CA PRO A 78 -8.68 3.61 -12.83
C PRO A 78 -10.06 3.04 -12.51
N GLY A 79 -10.86 3.78 -11.74
CA GLY A 79 -12.19 3.38 -11.32
C GLY A 79 -12.25 2.29 -10.23
N VAL A 80 -11.11 1.83 -9.73
CA VAL A 80 -11.04 0.79 -8.69
C VAL A 80 -10.45 1.35 -7.39
N ALA A 81 -9.16 1.67 -7.37
CA ALA A 81 -8.47 2.19 -6.19
C ALA A 81 -7.07 2.73 -6.51
N ARG A 82 -6.52 3.48 -5.56
CA ARG A 82 -5.11 3.90 -5.52
C ARG A 82 -4.38 3.14 -4.43
N PHE A 83 -3.10 2.90 -4.64
CA PHE A 83 -2.24 2.15 -3.73
C PHE A 83 -0.93 2.90 -3.51
N ARG A 84 -0.44 2.87 -2.27
CA ARG A 84 0.95 3.17 -1.97
C ARG A 84 1.74 1.87 -2.01
N SER A 85 2.68 1.78 -2.94
CA SER A 85 3.55 0.65 -3.15
C SER A 85 4.90 0.92 -2.48
N ASN A 86 5.38 -0.02 -1.68
CA ASN A 86 6.74 -0.05 -1.16
C ASN A 86 7.39 -1.39 -1.55
N PHE A 87 8.51 -1.34 -2.26
CA PHE A 87 9.29 -2.54 -2.63
C PHE A 87 10.62 -2.50 -1.90
N PHE A 88 11.10 -3.65 -1.44
CA PHE A 88 12.36 -3.77 -0.69
C PHE A 88 13.04 -5.11 -0.95
N ASN A 89 14.36 -5.15 -0.80
CA ASN A 89 15.11 -6.40 -0.75
C ASN A 89 15.23 -6.90 0.70
N HIS A 90 15.07 -8.20 0.87
CA HIS A 90 15.32 -8.91 2.12
C HIS A 90 16.24 -10.12 1.87
N LYS A 91 16.61 -10.84 2.94
CA LYS A 91 17.56 -11.97 2.89
C LYS A 91 17.24 -13.04 1.83
N HIS A 92 15.97 -13.19 1.46
CA HIS A 92 15.51 -14.28 0.59
C HIS A 92 14.97 -13.79 -0.76
N GLY A 93 15.11 -12.50 -1.08
CA GLY A 93 14.66 -11.94 -2.35
C GLY A 93 13.98 -10.59 -2.21
N ILE A 94 13.14 -10.28 -3.19
CA ILE A 94 12.31 -9.07 -3.21
C ILE A 94 11.04 -9.27 -2.38
N GLY A 95 10.62 -8.19 -1.72
CA GLY A 95 9.34 -8.05 -1.06
C GLY A 95 8.63 -6.78 -1.49
N ALA A 96 7.31 -6.78 -1.37
CA ALA A 96 6.48 -5.61 -1.61
C ALA A 96 5.29 -5.56 -0.67
N VAL A 97 4.94 -4.36 -0.24
CA VAL A 97 3.71 -4.06 0.50
C VAL A 97 2.94 -2.98 -0.22
N PHE A 98 1.65 -3.21 -0.39
CA PHE A 98 0.72 -2.29 -1.02
C PHE A 98 -0.35 -1.89 -0.03
N ARG A 99 -0.47 -0.59 0.25
CA ARG A 99 -1.54 -0.06 1.08
C ARG A 99 -2.60 0.59 0.21
N LYS A 100 -3.86 0.18 0.37
CA LYS A 100 -4.98 0.85 -0.28
C LYS A 100 -5.10 2.28 0.26
N ILE A 101 -5.18 3.25 -0.65
CA ILE A 101 -5.44 4.66 -0.35
C ILE A 101 -6.95 4.89 -0.54
N PRO A 102 -7.67 5.39 0.47
CA PRO A 102 -9.07 5.76 0.33
C PRO A 102 -9.27 6.77 -0.81
N THR A 103 -10.20 6.48 -1.71
CA THR A 103 -10.55 7.36 -2.84
C THR A 103 -11.49 8.48 -2.41
N THR A 104 -12.37 8.20 -1.45
CA THR A 104 -13.25 9.20 -0.83
C THR A 104 -12.55 9.80 0.37
N ILE A 105 -12.35 11.12 0.33
CA ILE A 105 -11.91 11.88 1.50
C ILE A 105 -13.08 11.93 2.49
N VAL A 106 -12.88 11.39 3.68
CA VAL A 106 -13.88 11.39 4.75
C VAL A 106 -13.98 12.80 5.34
N SER A 107 -15.20 13.31 5.54
CA SER A 107 -15.38 14.64 6.13
C SER A 107 -14.98 14.67 7.60
N ALA A 108 -14.74 15.87 8.14
CA ALA A 108 -14.46 16.02 9.56
C ALA A 108 -15.66 15.61 10.42
N GLU A 109 -16.87 15.84 9.91
CA GLU A 109 -18.14 15.45 10.52
C GLU A 109 -18.30 13.93 10.59
N ASP A 110 -18.01 13.22 9.50
CA ASP A 110 -18.10 11.74 9.44
C ASP A 110 -17.08 11.06 10.35
N LEU A 111 -15.90 11.68 10.52
CA LEU A 111 -14.88 11.24 11.48
C LEU A 111 -15.19 11.65 12.93
N ALA A 112 -16.32 12.33 13.17
CA ALA A 112 -16.69 12.90 14.47
C ALA A 112 -15.56 13.74 15.10
N LEU A 113 -14.79 14.46 14.26
CA LEU A 113 -13.68 15.27 14.72
C LEU A 113 -14.19 16.50 15.48
N PRO A 114 -13.55 16.87 16.61
CA PRO A 114 -13.89 18.08 17.32
C PRO A 114 -13.81 19.33 16.43
N PRO A 115 -14.76 20.29 16.52
CA PRO A 115 -14.74 21.51 15.70
C PRO A 115 -13.49 22.38 15.84
N VAL A 116 -12.67 22.16 16.88
CA VAL A 116 -11.37 22.84 17.01
C VAL A 116 -10.39 22.43 15.90
N LEU A 117 -10.49 21.20 15.37
CA LEU A 117 -9.61 20.71 14.31
C LEU A 117 -9.93 21.36 12.96
N THR A 118 -11.20 21.55 12.62
CA THR A 118 -11.59 22.28 11.39
C THR A 118 -11.21 23.75 11.47
N ARG A 119 -11.27 24.38 12.66
CA ARG A 119 -10.74 25.74 12.87
C ARG A 119 -9.24 25.83 12.68
N ALA A 120 -8.48 24.80 13.07
CA ALA A 120 -7.03 24.78 12.85
C ALA A 120 -6.67 24.82 11.35
N ALA A 121 -7.49 24.21 10.48
CA ALA A 121 -7.32 24.29 9.03
C ALA A 121 -7.54 25.70 8.44
N MET A 122 -8.18 26.60 9.18
CA MET A 122 -8.46 27.99 8.76
C MET A 122 -7.40 29.00 9.24
N LEU A 123 -6.34 28.55 9.93
CA LEU A 123 -5.27 29.42 10.40
C LEU A 123 -4.50 30.03 9.21
N ARG A 124 -4.30 31.34 9.21
CA ARG A 124 -3.58 32.06 8.14
C ARG A 124 -2.05 31.90 8.20
N LYS A 125 -1.51 31.54 9.36
CA LYS A 125 -0.08 31.36 9.62
C LYS A 125 0.13 30.57 10.92
N GLY A 126 1.23 29.82 11.01
CA GLY A 126 1.59 29.02 12.17
C GLY A 126 2.06 27.62 11.79
N LEU A 127 2.18 26.74 12.78
CA LEU A 127 2.53 25.34 12.62
C LEU A 127 1.43 24.49 13.29
N VAL A 128 0.84 23.55 12.56
CA VAL A 128 -0.09 22.55 13.09
C VAL A 128 0.58 21.19 12.95
N LEU A 129 0.70 20.47 14.06
CA LEU A 129 1.28 19.13 14.11
C LEU A 129 0.17 18.12 14.43
N VAL A 130 -0.05 17.18 13.51
CA VAL A 130 -0.90 16.01 13.74
C VAL A 130 0.03 14.85 14.08
N THR A 131 -0.07 14.33 15.31
CA THR A 131 0.82 13.29 15.82
C THR A 131 0.03 12.04 16.18
N GLY A 132 0.72 10.90 16.19
CA GLY A 132 0.15 9.61 16.54
C GLY A 132 1.06 8.46 16.10
N PRO A 133 0.82 7.24 16.60
CA PRO A 133 1.56 6.06 16.16
C PRO A 133 1.17 5.66 14.72
N THR A 134 1.91 4.72 14.13
CA THR A 134 1.60 4.23 12.78
C THR A 134 0.19 3.64 12.71
N GLY A 135 -0.65 4.19 11.83
CA GLY A 135 -2.02 3.73 11.63
C GLY A 135 -3.07 4.33 12.58
N SER A 136 -2.76 5.41 13.30
CA SER A 136 -3.70 6.06 14.24
C SER A 136 -4.67 7.07 13.60
N GLY A 137 -4.70 7.15 12.27
CA GLY A 137 -5.48 8.12 11.50
C GLY A 137 -5.23 7.93 10.02
#